data_AF-A0A529Q465-F1
#
_entry.id   AF-A0A529Q465-F1
#
_cell.length_a   1.000
_cell.length_b   1.000
_cell.length_c   1.000
_cell.angle_alpha   90.00
_cell.angle_beta   90.00
_cell.angle_gamma   90.00
#
_symmetry.space_group_name_H-M   'P 1'
#
loop_
_entity.id
_entity.type
_entity.pdbx_description
1 polymer ?
#
loop_
_entity_poly.entity_id
_entity_poly.type
_entity_poly.pdbx_seq_one_letter_code
_entity_poly.pdbx_strand_id
1 'polypeptide(L)'
;GAIALGRTILGLGKRALKLEESQAAAAVGQIALAGAWSDALGKDGLKSGQILLTLGDTEERRRYLNARATISTLLKMKAVPVINENDTVATSEIRYGDNDRLAARVATMMGADLLVLLSDIDGLYTAPPAKDPGAKFIPVVD
;
A
#
# COMPACT_ATOMS: atom_id res chain seq x y z
N GLY A 1 2.55 -6.59 0.75
CA GLY A 1 2.01 -7.54 -0.27
C GLY A 1 3.09 -8.06 -1.20
N ALA A 2 3.79 -7.17 -1.92
CA ALA A 2 4.80 -7.52 -2.91
C ALA A 2 5.91 -8.44 -2.38
N ILE A 3 6.57 -8.09 -1.26
CA ILE A 3 7.65 -8.91 -0.67
C ILE A 3 7.17 -10.36 -0.43
N ALA A 4 6.02 -10.55 0.22
CA ALA A 4 5.50 -11.88 0.52
C ALA A 4 5.24 -12.72 -0.74
N LEU A 5 4.70 -12.10 -1.78
CA LEU A 5 4.46 -12.76 -3.07
C LEU A 5 5.78 -13.11 -3.77
N GLY A 6 6.72 -12.18 -3.83
CA GLY A 6 8.02 -12.42 -4.45
C GLY A 6 8.86 -13.44 -3.70
N ARG A 7 8.75 -13.54 -2.37
CA ARG A 7 9.38 -14.60 -1.57
C ARG A 7 8.93 -15.99 -2.01
N THR A 8 7.64 -16.15 -2.26
CA THR A 8 7.07 -17.41 -2.74
C THR A 8 7.59 -17.71 -4.14
N ILE A 9 7.58 -16.72 -5.04
CA ILE A 9 8.06 -16.86 -6.42
C ILE A 9 9.55 -17.23 -6.47
N LEU A 10 10.37 -16.60 -5.64
CA LEU A 10 11.82 -16.80 -5.60
C LEU A 10 12.27 -17.99 -4.72
N GLY A 11 11.34 -18.68 -4.05
CA GLY A 11 11.68 -19.82 -3.19
C GLY A 11 12.51 -19.47 -1.96
N LEU A 12 12.38 -18.26 -1.41
CA LEU A 12 13.24 -17.77 -0.31
C LEU A 12 12.89 -18.32 1.08
N GLY A 13 11.89 -19.21 1.20
CA GLY A 13 11.47 -19.83 2.46
C GLY A 13 10.90 -18.84 3.48
N LYS A 14 10.86 -19.22 4.77
CA LYS A 14 10.31 -18.42 5.88
C LYS A 14 11.35 -17.69 6.75
N ARG A 15 12.64 -17.77 6.42
CA ARG A 15 13.71 -17.14 7.20
C ARG A 15 13.64 -15.61 7.15
N ALA A 16 14.30 -14.94 8.09
CA ALA A 16 14.57 -13.51 7.97
C ALA A 16 15.38 -13.25 6.69
N LEU A 17 14.97 -12.24 5.93
CA LEU A 17 15.68 -11.81 4.73
C LEU A 17 16.62 -10.67 5.08
N LYS A 18 17.74 -10.62 4.40
CA LYS A 18 18.54 -9.39 4.34
C LYS A 18 17.77 -8.31 3.56
N LEU A 19 18.23 -7.07 3.65
CA LEU A 19 17.58 -5.95 2.97
C LEU A 19 17.52 -6.20 1.46
N GLU A 20 18.66 -6.52 0.85
CA GLU A 20 18.79 -6.76 -0.58
C GLU A 20 17.89 -7.91 -1.07
N GLU A 21 17.71 -8.96 -0.26
CA GLU A 21 16.80 -10.07 -0.58
C GLU A 21 15.33 -9.65 -0.47
N SER A 22 15.01 -8.79 0.49
CA SER A 22 13.66 -8.22 0.64
C SER A 22 13.32 -7.31 -0.53
N GLN A 23 14.25 -6.47 -0.97
CA GLN A 23 14.10 -5.61 -2.14
C GLN A 23 13.97 -6.43 -3.43
N ALA A 24 14.79 -7.47 -3.60
CA ALA A 24 14.67 -8.38 -4.73
C ALA A 24 13.32 -9.11 -4.75
N ALA A 25 12.85 -9.59 -3.59
CA ALA A 25 11.52 -10.16 -3.46
C ALA A 25 10.42 -9.13 -3.76
N ALA A 26 10.55 -7.88 -3.29
CA ALA A 26 9.59 -6.83 -3.60
C ALA A 26 9.51 -6.57 -5.11
N ALA A 27 10.65 -6.43 -5.79
CA ALA A 27 10.72 -6.17 -7.22
C ALA A 27 10.01 -7.28 -8.04
N VAL A 28 10.25 -8.55 -7.70
CA VAL A 28 9.59 -9.68 -8.36
C VAL A 28 8.10 -9.74 -8.02
N GLY A 29 7.77 -9.60 -6.74
CA GLY A 29 6.39 -9.68 -6.27
C GLY A 29 5.52 -8.51 -6.73
N GLN A 30 6.10 -7.33 -6.97
CA GLN A 30 5.37 -6.16 -7.44
C GLN A 30 4.83 -6.37 -8.86
N ILE A 31 5.56 -7.07 -9.73
CA ILE A 31 5.09 -7.43 -11.07
C ILE A 31 3.84 -8.31 -10.95
N ALA A 32 3.91 -9.37 -10.13
CA ALA A 32 2.80 -10.29 -9.95
C ALA A 32 1.59 -9.61 -9.27
N LEU A 33 1.83 -8.73 -8.31
CA LEU A 33 0.78 -7.95 -7.64
C LEU A 33 0.08 -6.98 -8.61
N ALA A 34 0.85 -6.26 -9.43
CA ALA A 34 0.31 -5.37 -10.45
C ALA A 34 -0.52 -6.13 -11.49
N GLY A 35 -0.05 -7.31 -11.91
CA GLY A 35 -0.79 -8.19 -12.81
C GLY A 35 -2.12 -8.65 -12.21
N ALA A 36 -2.12 -9.12 -10.96
CA ALA A 36 -3.34 -9.54 -10.27
C ALA A 36 -4.39 -8.41 -10.16
N TRP A 37 -3.96 -7.18 -9.86
CA TRP A 37 -4.86 -6.02 -9.85
C TRP A 37 -5.37 -5.65 -11.25
N SER A 38 -4.50 -5.66 -12.26
CA SER A 38 -4.88 -5.41 -13.64
C SER A 38 -5.92 -6.41 -14.14
N ASP A 39 -5.74 -7.70 -13.83
CA ASP A 39 -6.67 -8.76 -14.21
C ASP A 39 -8.00 -8.63 -13.47
N ALA A 40 -7.97 -8.33 -12.16
CA ALA A 40 -9.18 -8.18 -11.35
C ALA A 40 -10.03 -6.99 -11.83
N LEU A 41 -9.41 -5.82 -11.99
CA LEU A 41 -10.09 -4.61 -12.47
C LEU A 41 -10.51 -4.74 -13.94
N GLY A 42 -9.70 -5.41 -14.76
CA GLY A 42 -9.98 -5.64 -16.18
C GLY A 42 -11.23 -6.47 -16.43
N LYS A 43 -11.60 -7.38 -15.51
CA LYS A 43 -12.87 -8.15 -15.60
C LYS A 43 -14.10 -7.25 -15.59
N ASP A 44 -14.01 -6.08 -14.95
CA ASP A 44 -15.06 -5.07 -14.89
C ASP A 44 -14.86 -3.94 -15.92
N GLY A 45 -13.96 -4.13 -16.89
CA GLY A 45 -13.66 -3.15 -17.94
C GLY A 45 -12.85 -1.93 -17.46
N LEU A 46 -12.29 -1.99 -16.26
CA LEU A 46 -11.48 -0.92 -15.68
C LEU A 46 -10.00 -1.11 -16.04
N LYS A 47 -9.32 -0.01 -16.36
CA LYS A 47 -7.86 0.02 -16.54
C LYS A 47 -7.21 0.35 -15.21
N SER A 48 -6.08 -0.27 -14.89
CA SER A 48 -5.25 0.09 -13.74
C SER A 48 -3.98 0.84 -14.15
N GLY A 49 -3.53 1.78 -13.33
CA GLY A 49 -2.23 2.44 -13.46
C GLY A 49 -1.37 2.21 -12.22
N GLN A 50 -0.26 1.50 -12.35
CA GLN A 50 0.67 1.29 -11.24
C GLN A 50 1.42 2.56 -10.90
N ILE A 51 1.50 2.88 -9.61
CA ILE A 51 2.33 3.96 -9.07
C ILE A 51 3.13 3.39 -7.90
N LEU A 52 4.42 3.73 -7.85
CA LEU A 52 5.30 3.36 -6.75
C LEU A 52 5.85 4.65 -6.13
N LEU A 53 5.66 4.81 -4.82
CA LEU A 53 6.09 6.01 -4.08
C LEU A 53 6.91 5.57 -2.86
N THR A 54 7.88 6.38 -2.46
CA THR A 54 8.46 6.31 -1.12
C THR A 54 7.81 7.35 -0.21
N LEU A 55 7.95 7.22 1.11
CA LEU A 55 7.57 8.29 2.04
C LEU A 55 8.24 9.63 1.68
N GLY A 56 9.52 9.61 1.32
CA GLY A 56 10.25 10.82 0.91
C GLY A 56 9.68 11.51 -0.34
N ASP A 57 9.09 10.75 -1.28
CA ASP A 57 8.45 11.32 -2.47
C ASP A 57 7.19 12.14 -2.12
N THR A 58 6.59 11.87 -0.96
CA THR A 58 5.43 12.62 -0.45
C THR A 58 5.82 13.83 0.41
N GLU A 59 7.10 13.99 0.75
CA GLU A 59 7.62 15.10 1.57
C GLU A 59 8.33 16.16 0.74
N GLU A 60 8.95 15.77 -0.36
CA GLU A 60 9.58 16.70 -1.29
C GLU A 60 8.51 17.31 -2.22
N ARG A 61 8.38 18.64 -2.18
CA ARG A 61 7.31 19.39 -2.85
C ARG A 61 7.20 19.07 -4.34
N ARG A 62 8.31 18.99 -5.07
CA ARG A 62 8.28 18.76 -6.52
C ARG A 62 7.81 17.33 -6.83
N ARG A 63 8.33 16.32 -6.14
CA ARG A 63 7.89 14.91 -6.28
C ARG A 63 6.43 14.73 -5.89
N TYR A 64 6.01 15.35 -4.80
CA TYR A 64 4.61 15.39 -4.37
C TYR A 64 3.69 15.94 -5.46
N LEU A 65 4.02 17.09 -6.06
CA LEU A 65 3.20 17.70 -7.12
C LEU A 65 3.17 16.82 -8.38
N ASN A 66 4.27 16.16 -8.72
CA ASN A 66 4.33 15.22 -9.85
C ASN A 66 3.47 13.97 -9.61
N ALA A 67 3.53 13.38 -8.41
CA ALA A 67 2.71 12.23 -8.03
C ALA A 67 1.22 12.60 -8.08
N ARG A 68 0.84 13.73 -7.47
CA ARG A 68 -0.54 14.26 -7.52
C ARG A 68 -1.03 14.47 -8.95
N ALA A 69 -0.21 15.08 -9.81
CA ALA A 69 -0.57 15.32 -11.20
C ALA A 69 -0.78 14.01 -11.98
N THR A 70 0.09 13.02 -11.76
CA THR A 70 -0.01 11.69 -12.36
C THR A 70 -1.30 10.97 -11.93
N ILE A 71 -1.56 10.91 -10.61
CA ILE A 71 -2.78 10.29 -10.06
C ILE A 71 -4.02 10.98 -10.62
N SER A 72 -4.05 12.32 -10.60
CA SER A 72 -5.17 13.10 -11.14
C SER A 72 -5.42 12.82 -12.61
N THR A 73 -4.35 12.61 -13.40
CA THR A 73 -4.44 12.33 -14.83
C THR A 73 -4.98 10.92 -15.09
N LEU A 74 -4.53 9.91 -14.33
CA LEU A 74 -5.07 8.55 -14.41
C LEU A 74 -6.58 8.53 -14.12
N LEU A 75 -7.01 9.23 -13.05
CA LEU A 75 -8.43 9.34 -12.72
C LEU A 75 -9.23 10.03 -13.83
N LYS A 76 -8.72 11.11 -14.43
CA LYS A 76 -9.34 11.77 -15.60
C LYS A 76 -9.47 10.82 -16.80
N MET A 77 -8.50 9.92 -16.98
CA MET A 77 -8.52 8.87 -18.01
C MET A 77 -9.40 7.66 -17.63
N LYS A 78 -10.11 7.72 -16.50
CA LYS A 78 -10.92 6.63 -15.93
C LYS A 78 -10.10 5.35 -15.63
N ALA A 79 -8.81 5.52 -15.35
CA ALA A 79 -7.96 4.44 -14.86
C ALA A 79 -7.88 4.49 -13.33
N VAL A 80 -7.91 3.32 -12.70
CA VAL A 80 -7.78 3.14 -11.24
C VAL A 80 -6.29 3.18 -10.87
N PRO A 81 -5.82 4.17 -10.10
CA PRO A 81 -4.45 4.20 -9.60
C PRO A 81 -4.25 3.09 -8.57
N VAL A 82 -3.28 2.21 -8.80
CA VAL A 82 -2.85 1.17 -7.86
C VAL A 82 -1.51 1.60 -7.29
N ILE A 83 -1.53 2.07 -6.04
CA ILE A 83 -0.37 2.69 -5.39
C ILE A 83 0.22 1.68 -4.39
N ASN A 84 1.54 1.52 -4.40
CA ASN A 84 2.27 0.78 -3.37
C ASN A 84 3.60 1.49 -3.06
N GLU A 85 4.26 1.08 -1.99
CA GLU A 85 5.59 1.57 -1.68
C GLU A 85 6.64 1.11 -2.71
N ASN A 86 7.61 1.96 -3.01
CA ASN A 86 8.75 1.62 -3.85
C ASN A 86 9.86 0.96 -3.02
N ASP A 87 9.63 -0.29 -2.62
CA ASP A 87 10.51 -1.08 -1.77
C ASP A 87 11.96 -1.17 -2.30
N THR A 88 12.18 -1.11 -3.62
CA THR A 88 13.52 -1.21 -4.24
C THR A 88 14.46 -0.09 -3.81
N VAL A 89 13.92 1.10 -3.53
CA VAL A 89 14.70 2.29 -3.16
C VAL A 89 14.37 2.78 -1.75
N ALA A 90 13.33 2.23 -1.12
CA ALA A 90 13.06 2.45 0.29
C ALA A 90 14.20 1.84 1.12
N THR A 91 14.85 2.66 1.94
CA THR A 91 15.81 2.19 2.93
C THR A 91 15.06 1.47 4.06
N SER A 92 15.77 0.60 4.79
CA SER A 92 15.29 -0.42 5.74
C SER A 92 14.50 0.04 6.98
N GLU A 93 13.76 1.14 6.89
CA GLU A 93 12.74 1.50 7.88
C GLU A 93 11.43 0.73 7.69
N ILE A 94 11.37 -0.22 6.74
CA ILE A 94 10.23 -1.10 6.43
C ILE A 94 9.67 -1.68 7.74
N ARG A 95 8.67 -1.01 8.29
CA ARG A 95 7.98 -1.33 9.52
C ARG A 95 6.55 -1.67 9.17
N TYR A 96 5.96 -2.48 10.04
CA TYR A 96 4.53 -2.71 10.01
C TYR A 96 3.79 -1.35 10.13
N GLY A 97 2.87 -1.06 9.19
CA GLY A 97 2.11 0.20 9.14
C GLY A 97 2.58 1.25 8.11
N ASP A 98 3.59 0.95 7.28
CA ASP A 98 4.08 1.93 6.29
C ASP A 98 3.05 2.25 5.20
N ASN A 99 2.27 1.25 4.77
CA ASN A 99 1.20 1.50 3.80
C ASN A 99 0.01 2.28 4.38
N ASP A 100 -0.25 2.22 5.69
CA ASP A 100 -1.29 3.04 6.33
C ASP A 100 -0.88 4.52 6.29
N ARG A 101 0.40 4.80 6.60
CA ARG A 101 0.99 6.14 6.50
C ARG A 101 1.01 6.63 5.06
N LEU A 102 1.44 5.78 4.11
CA LEU A 102 1.42 6.11 2.70
C LEU A 102 -0.01 6.42 2.23
N ALA A 103 -0.99 5.61 2.61
CA ALA A 103 -2.39 5.82 2.25
C ALA A 103 -2.93 7.15 2.81
N ALA A 104 -2.64 7.49 4.08
CA ALA A 104 -2.99 8.78 4.67
C ALA A 104 -2.36 9.97 3.92
N ARG A 105 -1.09 9.84 3.52
CA ARG A 105 -0.39 10.87 2.75
C ARG A 105 -0.93 11.00 1.34
N VAL A 106 -1.26 9.91 0.67
CA VAL A 106 -1.91 9.92 -0.64
C VAL A 106 -3.29 10.55 -0.56
N ALA A 107 -4.10 10.18 0.44
CA ALA A 107 -5.42 10.77 0.67
C ALA A 107 -5.31 12.29 0.87
N THR A 108 -4.39 12.73 1.73
CA THR A 108 -4.09 14.16 1.94
C THR A 108 -3.62 14.82 0.64
N MET A 109 -2.72 14.17 -0.10
CA MET A 109 -2.15 14.68 -1.35
C MET A 109 -3.21 14.92 -2.41
N MET A 110 -4.18 14.03 -2.48
CA MET A 110 -5.28 14.08 -3.43
C MET A 110 -6.45 14.92 -2.95
N GLY A 111 -6.47 15.34 -1.68
CA GLY A 111 -7.62 16.00 -1.07
C GLY A 111 -8.84 15.07 -1.03
N ALA A 112 -8.62 13.80 -0.70
CA ALA A 112 -9.68 12.81 -0.62
C ALA A 112 -10.63 13.09 0.54
N ASP A 113 -11.93 12.92 0.32
CA ASP A 113 -12.96 13.10 1.36
C ASP A 113 -12.93 11.97 2.41
N LEU A 114 -12.46 10.79 2.02
CA LEU A 114 -12.44 9.59 2.86
C LEU A 114 -11.22 8.70 2.56
N LEU A 115 -10.58 8.22 3.63
CA LEU A 115 -9.64 7.11 3.59
C LEU A 115 -10.27 5.90 4.29
N VAL A 116 -10.39 4.79 3.57
CA VAL A 116 -10.85 3.52 4.13
C VAL A 116 -9.65 2.58 4.31
N LEU A 117 -9.37 2.20 5.56
CA LEU A 117 -8.34 1.21 5.89
C LEU A 117 -9.02 -0.15 6.09
N LEU A 118 -8.71 -1.11 5.22
CA LEU A 118 -9.21 -2.47 5.33
C LEU A 118 -8.19 -3.32 6.12
N SER A 119 -8.64 -3.95 7.21
CA SER A 119 -7.82 -4.71 8.14
C SER A 119 -8.43 -6.09 8.40
N ASP A 120 -7.65 -6.98 9.00
CA ASP A 120 -8.10 -8.26 9.56
C ASP A 120 -8.86 -8.11 10.88
N ILE A 121 -8.86 -6.90 11.46
CA ILE A 121 -9.72 -6.49 12.56
C ILE A 121 -10.80 -5.56 12.01
N ASP A 122 -12.03 -5.70 12.50
CA ASP A 122 -13.22 -4.97 12.03
C ASP A 122 -13.31 -3.50 12.50
N GLY A 123 -12.36 -3.05 13.33
CA GLY A 123 -12.15 -1.64 13.65
C GLY A 123 -11.40 -1.45 14.97
N LEU A 124 -11.64 -0.31 15.63
CA LEU A 124 -10.95 0.07 16.85
C LEU A 124 -11.70 -0.46 18.09
N TYR A 125 -10.95 -0.92 19.10
CA TYR A 125 -11.49 -1.40 20.37
C TYR A 125 -10.79 -0.72 21.55
N THR A 126 -11.47 -0.70 22.71
CA THR A 126 -10.91 -0.18 23.97
C THR A 126 -9.73 -1.00 24.51
N ALA A 127 -9.62 -2.27 24.12
CA ALA A 127 -8.56 -3.21 24.47
C ALA A 127 -8.45 -4.29 23.38
N PRO A 128 -7.38 -5.11 23.33
CA PRO A 128 -7.25 -6.18 22.34
C PRO A 128 -8.40 -7.21 22.48
N PRO A 129 -9.35 -7.32 21.52
CA PRO A 129 -10.56 -8.11 21.69
C PRO A 129 -10.29 -9.62 21.75
N ALA A 130 -9.16 -10.08 21.19
CA ALA A 130 -8.72 -11.47 21.29
C ALA A 130 -8.21 -11.87 22.69
N LYS A 131 -7.92 -10.89 23.57
CA LYS A 131 -7.34 -11.13 24.90
C LYS A 131 -8.25 -10.69 26.04
N ASP A 132 -9.15 -9.75 25.78
CA ASP A 132 -10.05 -9.17 26.77
C ASP A 132 -11.51 -9.32 26.32
N PRO A 133 -12.29 -10.23 26.94
CA PRO A 133 -13.73 -10.37 26.66
C PRO A 133 -14.53 -9.10 26.95
N GLY A 134 -14.00 -8.16 27.74
CA GLY A 134 -14.61 -6.87 28.03
C GLY A 134 -14.30 -5.78 27.01
N ALA A 135 -13.49 -6.07 25.98
CA ALA A 135 -13.16 -5.11 24.93
C ALA A 135 -14.42 -4.64 24.19
N LYS A 136 -14.59 -3.32 24.09
CA LYS A 136 -15.74 -2.71 23.40
C LYS A 136 -15.30 -2.08 22.09
N PHE A 137 -16.07 -2.31 21.04
CA PHE A 137 -15.90 -1.65 19.75
C PHE A 137 -16.11 -0.13 19.90
N ILE A 138 -15.25 0.64 19.27
CA ILE A 138 -15.30 2.09 19.22
C ILE A 138 -15.79 2.49 17.81
N PRO A 139 -17.08 2.82 17.65
CA PRO A 139 -17.64 3.10 16.33
C PRO A 139 -17.21 4.46 15.76
N VAL A 140 -16.82 5.41 16.62
CA VAL A 140 -16.40 6.77 16.26
C VAL A 140 -15.34 7.25 17.25
N VAL A 141 -14.34 7.98 16.75
CA VAL A 141 -13.34 8.70 17.53
C VAL A 141 -13.40 10.16 17.09
N ASP A 142 -13.72 11.06 18.02
CA ASP A 142 -13.85 12.51 17.81
C ASP A 142 -12.72 13.30 18.48
#